data_AF-A0A3M3WYV4-F1
#
_entry.id   AF-A0A3M3WYV4-F1
#
_cell.length_a   1.000
_cell.length_b   1.000
_cell.length_c   1.000
_cell.angle_alpha   90.00
_cell.angle_beta   90.00
_cell.angle_gamma   90.00
#
_symmetry.space_group_name_H-M   'P 1'
#
loop_
_entity.id
_entity.type
_entity.pdbx_description
1 polymer ?
#
loop_
_entity_poly.entity_id
_entity_poly.type
_entity_poly.pdbx_seq_one_letter_code
_entity_poly.pdbx_strand_id
1 'polypeptide(L)'
;MRLMTQFATEAVSRIFRPGFRYSKAEVLLMDICQPGEFTDDLFAANQPVSSDRLMAALDMINGKWGRGTLRTGSVPVVPDWGMRRDQMSQSYTTRLDQLWVVKAK
;
A
#
# COMPACT_ATOMS: atom_id res chain seq x y z
N MET A 1 4.65 -10.29 0.75
CA MET A 1 4.18 -9.14 1.58
C MET A 1 4.55 -9.29 3.05
N ARG A 2 4.33 -10.46 3.68
CA ARG A 2 4.55 -10.65 5.13
C ARG A 2 5.99 -10.38 5.59
N LEU A 3 6.99 -10.98 4.93
CA LEU A 3 8.41 -10.78 5.28
C LEU A 3 8.84 -9.32 5.09
N MET A 4 8.39 -8.68 4.01
CA MET A 4 8.66 -7.26 3.76
C MET A 4 8.12 -6.37 4.88
N THR A 5 6.86 -6.57 5.29
CA THR A 5 6.28 -5.81 6.42
C THR A 5 7.03 -6.08 7.73
N GLN A 6 7.44 -7.32 7.97
CA GLN A 6 8.23 -7.68 9.15
C GLN A 6 9.58 -6.95 9.17
N PHE A 7 10.37 -7.05 8.09
CA PHE A 7 11.67 -6.37 8.00
C PHE A 7 11.54 -4.85 8.06
N ALA A 8 10.53 -4.26 7.41
CA ALA A 8 10.30 -2.82 7.49
C ALA A 8 9.98 -2.37 8.93
N THR A 9 9.13 -3.12 9.65
CA THR A 9 8.79 -2.81 11.05
C THR A 9 10.00 -2.94 11.97
N GLU A 10 10.83 -3.97 11.75
CA GLU A 10 12.07 -4.20 12.48
C GLU A 10 13.15 -3.13 12.17
N ALA A 11 13.25 -2.67 10.92
CA ALA A 11 14.16 -1.59 10.59
C ALA A 11 13.76 -0.30 11.30
N VAL A 12 12.46 0.01 11.32
CA VAL A 12 11.92 1.19 12.01
C VAL A 12 12.15 1.09 13.53
N SER A 13 11.93 -0.08 14.14
CA SER A 13 12.13 -0.28 15.59
C SER A 13 13.56 0.04 16.03
N ARG A 14 14.55 -0.22 15.17
CA ARG A 14 15.98 0.04 15.45
C ARG A 14 16.38 1.51 15.32
N ILE A 15 15.76 2.24 14.39
CA ILE A 15 16.11 3.66 14.12
C ILE A 15 15.19 4.64 14.86
N PHE A 16 14.10 4.15 15.45
CA PHE A 16 13.15 4.97 16.17
C PHE A 16 13.76 5.55 17.45
N ARG A 17 13.58 6.85 17.62
CA ARG A 17 14.03 7.64 18.77
C ARG A 17 12.87 8.52 19.22
N PRO A 18 12.45 8.43 20.50
CA PRO A 18 11.43 9.30 21.05
C PRO A 18 11.81 10.78 20.89
N GLY A 19 10.81 11.64 20.66
CA GLY A 19 10.99 13.10 20.59
C GLY A 19 11.37 13.66 19.21
N PHE A 20 11.61 12.81 18.20
CA PHE A 20 11.89 13.25 16.83
C PHE A 20 10.66 13.14 15.93
N ARG A 21 10.58 14.05 14.94
CA ARG A 21 9.63 13.94 13.84
C ARG A 21 10.26 13.12 12.72
N TYR A 22 9.53 12.14 12.22
CA TYR A 22 9.96 11.30 11.11
C TYR A 22 9.23 11.69 9.84
N SER A 23 9.97 11.76 8.74
CA SER A 23 9.40 11.90 7.40
C SER A 23 8.88 10.55 6.90
N LYS A 24 7.90 10.58 6.00
CA LYS A 24 7.43 9.37 5.31
C LYS A 24 8.60 8.72 4.57
N ALA A 25 8.72 7.40 4.71
CA ALA A 25 9.64 6.57 3.94
C ALA A 25 8.84 5.59 3.07
N GLU A 26 9.46 5.15 1.97
CA GLU A 26 8.86 4.23 1.01
C GLU A 26 9.80 3.05 0.79
N VAL A 27 9.22 1.89 0.51
CA VAL A 27 9.98 0.71 0.10
C VAL A 27 9.84 0.58 -1.40
N LEU A 28 10.95 0.75 -2.11
CA LEU A 28 11.02 0.57 -3.55
C LEU A 28 11.37 -0.89 -3.85
N LEU A 29 10.54 -1.55 -4.65
CA LEU A 29 10.84 -2.85 -5.21
C LEU A 29 11.44 -2.64 -6.60
N MET A 30 12.63 -3.19 -6.81
CA MET A 30 13.31 -3.20 -8.10
C MET A 30 13.26 -4.63 -8.65
N ASP A 31 13.37 -4.77 -9.98
CA ASP A 31 13.49 -6.06 -10.66
C ASP A 31 12.40 -7.09 -10.31
N ILE A 32 11.14 -6.65 -10.35
CA ILE A 32 9.98 -7.53 -10.13
C ILE A 32 9.94 -8.59 -11.25
N CYS A 33 10.04 -9.85 -10.87
CA CYS A 33 10.03 -11.01 -11.76
C CYS A 33 8.85 -11.95 -11.45
N GLN A 34 8.52 -12.83 -12.40
CA GLN A 34 7.52 -13.88 -12.20
C GLN A 34 8.09 -15.03 -11.36
N PRO A 35 7.24 -15.80 -10.67
CA PRO A 35 7.66 -17.03 -10.00
C PRO A 35 8.39 -17.97 -10.98
N GLY A 36 9.60 -18.40 -10.62
CA GLY A 36 10.43 -19.31 -11.42
C GLY A 36 11.39 -18.64 -12.41
N GLU A 37 11.32 -17.31 -12.59
CA GLU A 37 12.30 -16.57 -13.41
C GLU A 37 13.58 -16.23 -12.65
N PHE A 38 13.58 -16.42 -11.34
CA PHE A 38 14.71 -16.14 -10.46
C PHE A 38 15.12 -17.41 -9.70
N THR A 39 16.44 -17.61 -9.53
CA THR A 39 16.98 -18.69 -8.71
C THR A 39 17.08 -18.20 -7.27
N ASP A 40 16.41 -18.88 -6.36
CA ASP A 40 16.44 -18.54 -4.94
C ASP A 40 17.86 -18.63 -4.36
N ASP A 41 18.16 -17.74 -3.42
CA ASP A 41 19.36 -17.79 -2.60
C ASP A 41 19.19 -18.81 -1.46
N LEU A 42 20.21 -19.65 -1.25
CA LEU A 42 20.26 -20.69 -0.22
C LEU A 42 20.10 -20.14 1.21
N PHE A 43 20.48 -18.88 1.45
CA PHE A 43 20.48 -18.27 2.78
C PHE A 43 19.43 -17.16 2.93
N ALA A 44 18.73 -16.80 1.86
CA ALA A 44 17.70 -15.78 1.92
C ALA A 44 16.47 -16.31 2.67
N ALA A 45 15.88 -15.43 3.49
CA ALA A 45 14.58 -15.71 4.10
C ALA A 45 13.50 -15.67 3.01
N ASN A 46 13.00 -16.83 2.61
CA ASN A 46 11.93 -16.95 1.62
C ASN A 46 10.56 -17.09 2.28
N GLN A 47 9.52 -16.59 1.60
CA GLN A 47 8.15 -16.81 2.06
C GLN A 47 7.81 -18.30 1.91
N PRO A 48 7.25 -18.96 2.94
CA PRO A 48 6.86 -20.35 2.82
C PRO A 48 5.72 -20.50 1.81
N VAL A 49 5.68 -21.61 1.07
CA VAL A 49 4.68 -21.93 0.03
C VAL A 49 3.23 -21.85 0.54
N SER A 50 3.00 -22.09 1.83
CA SER A 50 1.69 -21.90 2.47
C SER A 50 1.19 -20.45 2.41
N SER A 51 2.10 -19.49 2.26
CA SER A 51 1.80 -18.05 2.12
C SER A 51 1.09 -17.75 0.81
N ASP A 52 1.31 -18.53 -0.24
CA ASP A 52 0.69 -18.29 -1.55
C ASP A 52 -0.82 -18.49 -1.49
N ARG A 53 -1.27 -19.56 -0.82
CA ARG A 53 -2.71 -19.81 -0.59
C ARG A 53 -3.34 -18.72 0.25
N LEU A 54 -2.63 -18.24 1.27
CA LEU A 54 -3.09 -17.14 2.11
C LEU A 54 -3.23 -15.84 1.30
N MET A 55 -2.22 -15.49 0.51
CA MET A 55 -2.24 -14.29 -0.34
C MET A 55 -3.35 -14.37 -1.38
N ALA A 56 -3.54 -15.52 -2.03
CA ALA A 56 -4.65 -15.74 -2.96
C ALA A 56 -6.02 -15.56 -2.29
N ALA A 57 -6.20 -16.07 -1.07
CA ALA A 57 -7.44 -15.87 -0.31
C ALA A 57 -7.68 -14.40 0.04
N LEU A 58 -6.63 -13.68 0.47
CA LEU A 58 -6.70 -12.24 0.76
C LEU A 58 -7.09 -11.45 -0.49
N ASP A 59 -6.46 -11.73 -1.63
CA ASP A 59 -6.70 -11.06 -2.89
C ASP A 59 -8.11 -11.34 -3.43
N MET A 60 -8.59 -12.58 -3.29
CA MET A 60 -9.97 -12.94 -3.66
C MET A 60 -11.00 -12.14 -2.85
N ILE A 61 -10.80 -12.03 -1.53
CA ILE A 61 -11.72 -11.29 -0.66
C ILE A 61 -11.66 -9.79 -0.99
N ASN A 62 -10.46 -9.23 -1.17
CA ASN A 62 -10.29 -7.84 -1.60
C ASN A 62 -10.89 -7.57 -3.00
N GLY A 63 -10.82 -8.53 -3.92
CA GLY A 63 -11.44 -8.43 -5.23
C GLY A 63 -12.97 -8.38 -5.16
N LYS A 64 -13.56 -9.16 -4.24
CA LYS A 64 -15.02 -9.25 -4.07
C LYS A 64 -15.62 -8.08 -3.30
N TRP A 65 -14.95 -7.61 -2.25
CA TRP A 65 -15.51 -6.65 -1.30
C TRP A 65 -14.88 -5.25 -1.37
N GLY A 66 -13.93 -5.06 -2.28
CA GLY A 66 -13.24 -3.79 -2.49
C GLY A 66 -11.78 -3.81 -2.03
N ARG A 67 -10.96 -2.97 -2.66
CA ARG A 67 -9.54 -2.87 -2.31
C ARG A 67 -9.38 -2.41 -0.86
N GLY A 68 -8.61 -3.17 -0.08
CA GLY A 68 -8.31 -2.85 1.31
C GLY A 68 -9.34 -3.33 2.33
N THR A 69 -10.30 -4.19 1.94
CA THR A 69 -11.19 -4.87 2.89
C THR A 69 -10.38 -5.70 3.89
N LEU A 70 -9.45 -6.52 3.41
CA LEU A 70 -8.44 -7.20 4.21
C LEU A 70 -7.08 -6.54 4.01
N ARG A 71 -6.42 -6.30 5.13
CA ARG A 71 -5.11 -5.64 5.24
C ARG A 71 -4.34 -6.22 6.41
N THR A 72 -3.04 -5.96 6.47
CA THR A 72 -2.24 -6.31 7.65
C THR A 72 -2.80 -5.62 8.90
N GLY A 73 -2.93 -6.34 10.00
CA GLY A 73 -3.51 -5.80 11.25
C GLY A 73 -2.74 -4.62 11.85
N SER A 74 -1.50 -4.38 11.43
CA SER A 74 -0.73 -3.17 11.79
C SER A 74 -1.27 -1.90 11.13
N VAL A 75 -2.10 -2.02 10.09
CA VAL A 75 -2.69 -0.87 9.38
C VAL A 75 -4.07 -0.56 9.96
N PRO A 76 -4.30 0.66 10.48
CA PRO A 76 -5.62 1.04 10.99
C PRO A 76 -6.68 1.04 9.88
N VAL A 77 -7.96 0.93 10.28
CA VAL A 77 -9.11 0.92 9.35
C VAL A 77 -9.20 2.23 8.58
N VAL A 78 -8.96 3.35 9.25
CA VAL A 78 -8.87 4.69 8.67
C VAL A 78 -7.49 5.24 8.99
N PRO A 79 -6.53 5.16 8.06
CA PRO A 79 -5.21 5.73 8.28
C PRO A 79 -5.20 7.24 8.10
N ASP A 80 -4.64 7.95 9.08
CA ASP A 80 -4.49 9.41 9.04
C ASP A 80 -3.46 9.89 8.00
N TRP A 81 -2.62 8.97 7.49
CA TRP A 81 -1.64 9.20 6.42
C TRP A 81 -2.20 8.90 5.02
N GLY A 82 -3.52 8.95 4.85
CA GLY A 82 -4.17 8.84 3.55
C GLY A 82 -3.80 10.00 2.59
N MET A 83 -4.10 9.81 1.31
CA MET A 83 -3.92 10.86 0.29
C MET A 83 -4.79 12.07 0.64
N ARG A 84 -4.17 13.21 0.99
CA ARG A 84 -4.87 14.49 1.21
C ARG A 84 -5.13 15.16 -0.13
N ARG A 85 -6.41 15.39 -0.47
CA ARG A 85 -6.84 15.98 -1.74
C ARG A 85 -7.41 17.39 -1.56
N ASP A 86 -7.08 18.05 -0.46
CA ASP A 86 -7.66 19.33 -0.04
C ASP A 86 -7.35 20.48 -1.02
N GLN A 87 -6.32 20.33 -1.86
CA GLN A 87 -5.94 21.29 -2.90
C GLN A 87 -6.12 20.73 -4.32
N MET A 88 -7.03 19.78 -4.51
CA MET A 88 -7.36 19.28 -5.84
C MET A 88 -8.11 20.36 -6.63
N SER A 89 -7.68 20.62 -7.87
CA SER A 89 -8.42 21.48 -8.78
C SER A 89 -9.78 20.85 -9.13
N GLN A 90 -10.72 21.68 -9.59
CA GLN A 90 -12.00 21.17 -10.08
C GLN A 90 -11.78 20.23 -11.27
N SER A 91 -12.49 19.12 -11.23
CA SER A 91 -12.45 18.02 -12.20
C SER A 91 -13.33 18.33 -13.42
N TYR A 92 -13.02 19.42 -14.12
CA TYR A 92 -13.84 19.96 -15.20
C TYR A 92 -14.18 18.96 -16.31
N THR A 93 -13.32 17.99 -16.58
CA THR A 93 -13.49 17.01 -17.67
C THR A 93 -14.15 15.72 -17.24
N THR A 94 -14.21 15.43 -15.94
CA THR A 94 -14.65 14.13 -15.41
C THR A 94 -15.84 14.23 -14.47
N ARG A 95 -16.26 15.45 -14.08
CA ARG A 95 -17.34 15.69 -13.14
C ARG A 95 -18.21 16.87 -13.58
N LEU A 96 -19.43 16.55 -13.99
CA LEU A 96 -20.41 17.56 -14.44
C LEU A 96 -20.78 18.56 -13.34
N ASP A 97 -20.78 18.13 -12.08
CA ASP A 97 -21.04 18.98 -10.91
C ASP A 97 -19.93 19.99 -10.60
N GLN A 98 -18.78 19.86 -11.27
CA GLN A 98 -17.61 20.73 -11.10
C GLN A 98 -17.37 21.60 -12.35
N LEU A 99 -18.31 21.64 -13.29
CA LEU A 99 -18.27 22.55 -14.44
C LEU A 99 -18.61 23.98 -14.01
N TRP A 100 -18.08 24.96 -14.74
CA TRP A 100 -18.46 26.35 -14.54
C TRP A 100 -19.91 26.60 -14.93
N VAL A 101 -20.68 27.21 -14.02
CA VAL A 101 -22.04 27.65 -14.28
C VAL A 101 -22.00 29.10 -14.75
N VAL A 102 -22.38 29.32 -16.01
CA VAL A 102 -22.51 30.66 -16.59
C VAL A 102 -23.99 30.98 -16.74
N LYS A 103 -24.43 32.15 -16.25
CA LYS A 103 -25.82 32.60 -16.39
C LYS A 103 -25.97 33.41 -17.69
N ALA A 104 -26.98 33.09 -18.49
CA ALA A 104 -27.38 33.88 -19.64
C ALA A 104 -28.18 35.12 -19.20
N LYS A 105 -28.13 36.16 -20.02
CA LYS A 105 -28.84 37.44 -19.82
C LYS A 105 -30.28 37.36 -20.28
#